data_AF-A0A1Q9NGQ8-F1
#
_entry.id   AF-A0A1Q9NGQ8-F1
#
_cell.length_a   1.000
_cell.length_b   1.000
_cell.length_c   1.000
_cell.angle_alpha   90.00
_cell.angle_beta   90.00
_cell.angle_gamma   90.00
#
_symmetry.space_group_name_H-M   'P 1'
#
loop_
_entity.id
_entity.type
_entity.pdbx_description
1 polymer ?
#
loop_
_entity_poly.entity_id
_entity_poly.type
_entity_poly.pdbx_seq_one_letter_code
_entity_poly.pdbx_strand_id
1 'polypeptide(L)'
;MIIINSYIDTKVVDVFKSLFEFLSENEYRLMYIQSLTNGYGLIHVLRTFLQTSTHPAQNLLNLFAVQKKISFEESKKTFPKDFFNELIDKSILLQENDKIFSYFQIIPVNYQFFLLLPYRVHIDPPVYIGADSLSFNRLLQFDSKTIPKNVLDIATGSGYQLFTLPWQSSKTSLIGFDINPNSIMVAELNRKVNSTPWMEFDTLDISNSDGQRDLKNKFLNKFDYIIGNPPIIPTPETLNTRALNKIHVDGGEDGLEIIGSFLPIVPNLLIENGVAQFILSSFGSNNRPSILMTLEKLFKEHNLSGKLIGVKKIPVELDSLYRGYNNLDEYNNWMNFYNQKRASYWYRLILRISNSKNSTGLRFIESYRNDHNIKPEGLNINQILSKIEFSLSKIFPHITDYHDFENKSARIKSYIKNNYQIINENSINEFSNLLFLQFKDFFTSLGIAKRFWGLCLRSDWEPKFLERVKW
;
A
#
# COMPACT_ATOMS: atom_id res chain seq x y z
N MET A 1 -7.19 -13.66 -24.20
CA MET A 1 -7.59 -12.85 -23.04
C MET A 1 -7.64 -13.81 -21.86
N ILE A 2 -6.80 -13.60 -20.85
CA ILE A 2 -6.73 -14.49 -19.70
C ILE A 2 -7.90 -14.13 -18.75
N ILE A 3 -8.73 -15.12 -18.41
CA ILE A 3 -9.92 -14.91 -17.56
C ILE A 3 -9.47 -15.08 -16.11
N ILE A 4 -9.39 -14.01 -15.32
CA ILE A 4 -8.94 -14.06 -13.91
C ILE A 4 -9.70 -15.12 -13.09
N ASN A 5 -10.98 -15.40 -13.41
CA ASN A 5 -11.77 -16.42 -12.73
C ASN A 5 -11.10 -17.81 -12.75
N SER A 6 -10.31 -18.14 -13.78
CA SER A 6 -9.62 -19.43 -13.83
C SER A 6 -8.53 -19.58 -12.75
N TYR A 7 -8.01 -18.48 -12.19
CA TYR A 7 -6.99 -18.53 -11.15
C TYR A 7 -7.55 -18.72 -9.75
N ILE A 8 -8.87 -18.52 -9.58
CA ILE A 8 -9.56 -18.72 -8.30
C ILE A 8 -9.84 -20.22 -8.06
N ASP A 9 -9.61 -21.07 -9.08
CA ASP A 9 -9.64 -22.52 -9.00
C ASP A 9 -8.60 -23.06 -8.00
N THR A 10 -8.99 -24.06 -7.20
CA THR A 10 -8.16 -24.63 -6.14
C THR A 10 -6.81 -25.12 -6.65
N LYS A 11 -6.75 -25.75 -7.83
CA LYS A 11 -5.48 -26.27 -8.38
C LYS A 11 -4.53 -25.15 -8.71
N VAL A 12 -5.03 -24.02 -9.21
CA VAL A 12 -4.18 -22.86 -9.54
C VAL A 12 -3.72 -22.14 -8.26
N VAL A 13 -4.60 -22.04 -7.27
CA VAL A 13 -4.26 -21.49 -5.94
C VAL A 13 -3.13 -22.29 -5.29
N ASP A 14 -3.14 -23.61 -5.39
CA ASP A 14 -2.09 -24.46 -4.82
C ASP A 14 -0.73 -24.23 -5.52
N VAL A 15 -0.71 -24.02 -6.84
CA VAL A 15 0.52 -23.63 -7.55
C VAL A 15 1.07 -22.29 -7.06
N PHE A 16 0.22 -21.31 -6.77
CA PHE A 16 0.68 -20.05 -6.16
C PHE A 16 1.27 -20.23 -4.77
N LYS A 17 0.70 -21.12 -3.95
CA LYS A 17 1.24 -21.42 -2.63
C LYS A 17 2.63 -22.04 -2.74
N SER A 18 2.80 -23.03 -3.62
CA SER A 18 4.11 -23.61 -3.93
C SER A 18 5.09 -22.56 -4.46
N LEU A 19 4.60 -21.60 -5.28
CA LEU A 19 5.42 -20.48 -5.74
C LEU A 19 5.85 -19.57 -4.58
N PHE A 20 4.97 -19.26 -3.65
CA PHE A 20 5.29 -18.41 -2.50
C PHE A 20 6.28 -19.07 -1.54
N GLU A 21 6.17 -20.39 -1.35
CA GLU A 21 7.18 -21.19 -0.64
C GLU A 21 8.52 -21.12 -1.37
N PHE A 22 8.53 -21.38 -2.67
CA PHE A 22 9.73 -21.30 -3.50
C PHE A 22 10.40 -19.92 -3.46
N LEU A 23 9.62 -18.83 -3.55
CA LEU A 23 10.12 -17.46 -3.43
C LEU A 23 10.72 -17.21 -2.04
N SER A 24 10.13 -17.77 -0.98
CA SER A 24 10.62 -17.61 0.38
C SER A 24 11.96 -18.33 0.60
N GLU A 25 12.09 -19.54 0.08
CA GLU A 25 13.32 -20.35 0.15
C GLU A 25 14.47 -19.74 -0.67
N ASN A 26 14.16 -19.01 -1.73
CA ASN A 26 15.13 -18.40 -2.64
C ASN A 26 15.32 -16.90 -2.39
N GLU A 27 15.28 -16.47 -1.12
CA GLU A 27 15.65 -15.11 -0.66
C GLU A 27 14.92 -13.94 -1.35
N TYR A 28 13.80 -14.18 -2.03
CA TYR A 28 13.12 -13.19 -2.86
C TYR A 28 12.72 -11.96 -2.06
N ARG A 29 12.18 -12.17 -0.85
CA ARG A 29 11.77 -11.08 0.06
C ARG A 29 12.95 -10.22 0.49
N LEU A 30 14.08 -10.84 0.83
CA LEU A 30 15.28 -10.13 1.27
C LEU A 30 15.81 -9.25 0.12
N MET A 31 15.95 -9.83 -1.06
CA MET A 31 16.43 -9.10 -2.23
C MET A 31 15.45 -8.01 -2.68
N TYR A 32 14.13 -8.24 -2.60
CA TYR A 32 13.13 -7.22 -2.88
C TYR A 32 13.30 -6.02 -1.94
N ILE A 33 13.45 -6.25 -0.63
CA ILE A 33 13.69 -5.16 0.34
C ILE A 33 15.01 -4.44 0.06
N GLN A 34 16.09 -5.19 -0.22
CA GLN A 34 17.38 -4.61 -0.59
C GLN A 34 17.27 -3.72 -1.83
N SER A 35 16.52 -4.16 -2.84
CA SER A 35 16.24 -3.35 -4.03
C SER A 35 15.56 -2.03 -3.63
N LEU A 36 14.52 -2.02 -2.80
CA LEU A 36 13.88 -0.77 -2.37
C LEU A 36 14.86 0.21 -1.71
N THR A 37 15.82 -0.30 -0.91
CA THR A 37 16.81 0.56 -0.23
C THR A 37 17.81 1.23 -1.16
N ASN A 38 17.99 0.72 -2.37
CA ASN A 38 18.85 1.30 -3.40
C ASN A 38 18.14 2.38 -4.25
N GLY A 39 16.97 2.87 -3.81
CA GLY A 39 16.22 3.95 -4.47
C GLY A 39 15.06 3.49 -5.35
N TYR A 40 14.55 2.28 -5.16
CA TYR A 40 13.49 1.69 -5.99
C TYR A 40 12.11 1.86 -5.32
N GLY A 41 11.08 2.20 -6.11
CA GLY A 41 9.72 2.39 -5.61
C GLY A 41 8.97 1.06 -5.37
N LEU A 42 8.03 1.05 -4.41
CA LEU A 42 7.26 -0.13 -4.00
C LEU A 42 6.44 -0.79 -5.14
N ILE A 43 6.03 0.01 -6.14
CA ILE A 43 5.28 -0.44 -7.32
C ILE A 43 6.06 -0.15 -8.61
N HIS A 44 6.96 0.83 -8.57
CA HIS A 44 7.84 1.22 -9.67
C HIS A 44 9.27 0.81 -9.33
N VAL A 45 9.58 -0.48 -9.45
CA VAL A 45 10.97 -0.90 -9.51
C VAL A 45 11.51 -0.35 -10.83
N LEU A 46 12.38 0.66 -10.75
CA LEU A 46 13.07 1.19 -11.93
C LEU A 46 13.75 0.02 -12.66
N ARG A 47 13.54 -0.07 -13.97
CA ARG A 47 14.00 -1.17 -14.85
C ARG A 47 15.52 -1.26 -14.99
N THR A 48 16.29 -0.42 -14.30
CA THR A 48 17.72 -0.26 -14.46
C THR A 48 18.51 -0.84 -13.29
N PHE A 49 19.26 -1.89 -13.62
CA PHE A 49 20.45 -2.41 -12.96
C PHE A 49 20.32 -2.80 -11.48
N LEU A 50 19.70 -3.95 -11.23
CA LEU A 50 20.22 -4.82 -10.18
C LEU A 50 21.53 -5.42 -10.71
N GLN A 51 22.65 -5.18 -10.02
CA GLN A 51 23.92 -5.82 -10.35
C GLN A 51 23.72 -7.33 -10.38
N THR A 52 24.23 -7.96 -11.43
CA THR A 52 24.14 -9.38 -11.72
C THR A 52 24.78 -10.19 -10.60
N SER A 53 24.00 -10.55 -9.58
CA SER A 53 24.31 -11.76 -8.82
C SER A 53 23.83 -12.95 -9.65
N THR A 54 24.65 -13.99 -9.75
CA THR A 54 24.33 -15.27 -10.40
C THR A 54 23.36 -16.11 -9.57
N HIS A 55 22.55 -15.47 -8.71
CA HIS A 55 21.67 -16.11 -7.74
C HIS A 55 20.25 -16.27 -8.32
N PRO A 56 19.58 -17.42 -8.14
CA PRO A 56 18.19 -17.64 -8.55
C PRO A 56 17.25 -16.49 -8.18
N ALA A 57 17.49 -15.90 -7.02
CA ALA A 57 16.75 -14.77 -6.47
C ALA A 57 16.71 -13.51 -7.39
N GLN A 58 17.78 -13.23 -8.15
CA GLN A 58 17.79 -12.11 -9.10
C GLN A 58 16.87 -12.35 -10.30
N ASN A 59 16.81 -13.59 -10.79
CA ASN A 59 15.88 -13.98 -11.85
C ASN A 59 14.45 -13.95 -11.37
N LEU A 60 14.20 -14.36 -10.12
CA LEU A 60 12.89 -14.25 -9.49
C LEU A 60 12.45 -12.79 -9.37
N LEU A 61 13.31 -11.86 -8.94
CA LEU A 61 13.00 -10.42 -8.95
C LEU A 61 12.71 -9.91 -10.35
N ASN A 62 13.51 -10.29 -11.34
CA ASN A 62 13.28 -9.88 -12.73
C ASN A 62 11.90 -10.36 -13.21
N LEU A 63 11.55 -11.63 -12.96
CA LEU A 63 10.26 -12.19 -13.36
C LEU A 63 9.08 -11.57 -12.61
N PHE A 64 9.14 -11.53 -11.29
CA PHE A 64 7.96 -11.27 -10.45
C PHE A 64 7.90 -9.86 -9.87
N ALA A 65 9.02 -9.23 -9.52
CA ALA A 65 9.00 -7.86 -8.97
C ALA A 65 9.01 -6.82 -10.09
N VAL A 66 9.80 -7.06 -11.14
CA VAL A 66 10.01 -6.13 -12.26
C VAL A 66 9.14 -6.47 -13.47
N GLN A 67 8.69 -7.73 -13.59
CA GLN A 67 8.04 -8.27 -14.79
C GLN A 67 8.86 -8.07 -16.07
N LYS A 68 10.18 -8.24 -15.96
CA LYS A 68 11.10 -8.21 -17.07
C LYS A 68 11.01 -9.53 -17.84
N LYS A 69 10.92 -9.44 -19.17
CA LYS A 69 11.16 -10.56 -20.08
C LYS A 69 12.60 -11.03 -19.95
N ILE A 70 12.82 -12.26 -19.50
CA ILE A 70 14.14 -12.89 -19.40
C ILE A 70 14.24 -14.09 -20.34
N SER A 71 15.45 -14.62 -20.56
CA SER A 71 15.66 -15.76 -21.47
C SER A 71 14.90 -17.00 -20.99
N PHE A 72 14.30 -17.75 -21.91
CA PHE A 72 13.65 -19.03 -21.64
C PHE A 72 14.62 -20.01 -20.96
N GLU A 73 15.83 -20.15 -21.52
CA GLU A 73 16.86 -21.05 -20.99
C GLU A 73 17.36 -20.64 -19.61
N GLU A 74 17.41 -19.33 -19.32
CA GLU A 74 17.78 -18.81 -18.01
C GLU A 74 16.67 -19.05 -16.98
N SER A 75 15.41 -18.84 -17.38
CA SER A 75 14.25 -19.12 -16.53
C SER A 75 14.17 -20.59 -16.16
N LYS A 76 14.39 -21.49 -17.12
CA LYS A 76 14.38 -22.93 -16.91
C LYS A 76 15.44 -23.42 -15.91
N LYS A 77 16.55 -22.70 -15.78
CA LYS A 77 17.59 -22.98 -14.76
C LYS A 77 17.21 -22.46 -13.37
N THR A 78 16.25 -21.55 -13.29
CA THR A 78 15.83 -20.90 -12.04
C THR A 78 14.87 -21.77 -11.23
N PHE A 79 14.10 -22.65 -11.88
CA PHE A 79 13.07 -23.48 -11.24
C PHE A 79 13.33 -24.97 -11.46
N PRO A 80 12.85 -25.85 -10.55
CA PRO A 80 12.72 -27.28 -10.85
C PRO A 80 11.88 -27.50 -12.12
N LYS A 81 12.28 -28.45 -12.97
CA LYS A 81 11.70 -28.65 -14.31
C LYS A 81 10.19 -28.81 -14.30
N ASP A 82 9.66 -29.67 -13.42
CA ASP A 82 8.22 -29.96 -13.37
C ASP A 82 7.44 -28.75 -12.87
N PHE A 83 7.98 -28.04 -11.87
CA PHE A 83 7.38 -26.82 -11.36
C PHE A 83 7.38 -25.68 -12.38
N PHE A 84 8.45 -25.55 -13.17
CA PHE A 84 8.50 -24.58 -14.27
C PHE A 84 7.42 -24.82 -15.33
N ASN A 85 7.23 -26.08 -15.73
CA ASN A 85 6.19 -26.46 -16.68
C ASN A 85 4.80 -26.17 -16.11
N GLU A 86 4.58 -26.48 -14.83
CA GLU A 86 3.31 -26.20 -14.16
C GLU A 86 3.00 -24.69 -14.12
N LEU A 87 3.99 -23.83 -13.86
CA LEU A 87 3.83 -22.38 -13.90
C LEU A 87 3.43 -21.86 -15.29
N ILE A 88 3.94 -22.47 -16.37
CA ILE A 88 3.57 -22.14 -17.76
C ILE A 88 2.16 -22.67 -18.07
N ASP A 89 1.88 -23.92 -17.72
CA ASP A 89 0.58 -24.56 -17.96
C ASP A 89 -0.57 -23.80 -17.27
N LYS A 90 -0.31 -23.24 -16.08
CA LYS A 90 -1.25 -22.38 -15.35
C LYS A 90 -1.22 -20.91 -15.77
N SER A 91 -0.45 -20.56 -16.80
CA SER A 91 -0.32 -19.18 -17.29
C SER A 91 0.09 -18.18 -16.18
N ILE A 92 0.89 -18.63 -15.21
CA ILE A 92 1.55 -17.77 -14.23
C ILE A 92 2.80 -17.18 -14.86
N LEU A 93 3.56 -18.02 -15.57
CA LEU A 93 4.59 -17.62 -16.52
C LEU A 93 4.04 -17.70 -17.93
N LEU A 94 4.38 -16.71 -18.76
CA LEU A 94 4.01 -16.65 -20.16
C LEU A 94 5.26 -16.68 -21.03
N GLN A 95 5.20 -17.43 -22.12
CA GLN A 95 6.26 -17.51 -23.12
C GLN A 95 5.91 -16.66 -24.34
N GLU A 96 6.88 -15.88 -24.79
CA GLU A 96 6.83 -15.13 -26.04
C GLU A 96 8.18 -15.31 -26.75
N ASN A 97 8.18 -16.08 -27.84
CA ASN A 97 9.41 -16.51 -28.54
C ASN A 97 10.41 -17.19 -27.57
N ASP A 98 11.63 -16.67 -27.49
CA ASP A 98 12.72 -17.15 -26.63
C ASP A 98 12.70 -16.50 -25.22
N LYS A 99 11.62 -15.77 -24.87
CA LYS A 99 11.50 -15.06 -23.60
C LYS A 99 10.38 -15.60 -22.72
N ILE A 100 10.58 -15.48 -21.41
CA ILE A 100 9.60 -15.76 -20.36
C ILE A 100 9.39 -14.52 -19.51
N PHE A 101 8.16 -14.28 -19.09
CA PHE A 101 7.81 -13.25 -18.12
C PHE A 101 6.65 -13.72 -17.22
N SER A 102 6.51 -13.12 -16.04
CA SER A 102 5.37 -13.39 -15.17
C SER A 102 4.16 -12.57 -15.58
N TYR A 103 2.99 -13.20 -15.56
CA TYR A 103 1.71 -12.51 -15.72
C TYR A 103 1.38 -11.62 -14.51
N PHE A 104 1.76 -12.07 -13.31
CA PHE A 104 1.55 -11.33 -12.05
C PHE A 104 2.82 -10.65 -11.59
N GLN A 105 2.69 -9.44 -11.05
CA GLN A 105 3.75 -8.83 -10.26
C GLN A 105 3.51 -9.28 -8.81
N ILE A 106 4.56 -9.73 -8.13
CA ILE A 106 4.46 -10.28 -6.78
C ILE A 106 5.27 -9.41 -5.85
N ILE A 107 4.62 -8.73 -4.92
CA ILE A 107 5.30 -7.88 -3.94
C ILE A 107 5.19 -8.48 -2.53
N PRO A 108 6.27 -8.52 -1.74
CA PRO A 108 6.18 -8.86 -0.34
C PRO A 108 5.42 -7.77 0.43
N VAL A 109 4.32 -8.16 1.09
CA VAL A 109 3.52 -7.29 1.95
C VAL A 109 3.34 -7.96 3.29
N ASN A 110 3.68 -7.29 4.38
CA ASN A 110 3.68 -7.87 5.71
C ASN A 110 4.44 -9.23 5.73
N TYR A 111 3.82 -10.33 6.17
CA TYR A 111 4.36 -11.70 6.10
C TYR A 111 3.92 -12.49 4.86
N GLN A 112 3.22 -11.82 3.93
CA GLN A 112 2.52 -12.41 2.80
C GLN A 112 3.14 -11.96 1.46
N PHE A 113 2.67 -12.53 0.37
CA PHE A 113 2.95 -12.05 -0.98
C PHE A 113 1.65 -11.56 -1.62
N PHE A 114 1.71 -10.37 -2.21
CA PHE A 114 0.56 -9.74 -2.82
C PHE A 114 0.71 -9.75 -4.34
N LEU A 115 -0.28 -10.32 -5.01
CA LEU A 115 -0.39 -10.41 -6.45
C LEU A 115 -0.98 -9.10 -7.00
N LEU A 116 -0.26 -8.51 -7.93
CA LEU A 116 -0.64 -7.36 -8.71
C LEU A 116 -0.78 -7.75 -10.18
N LEU A 117 -1.76 -7.19 -10.86
CA LEU A 117 -1.86 -7.26 -12.31
C LEU A 117 -1.29 -5.97 -12.92
N PRO A 118 -0.43 -6.06 -13.94
CA PRO A 118 0.09 -4.89 -14.61
C PRO A 118 -1.06 -4.07 -15.22
N TYR A 119 -1.06 -2.79 -14.90
CA TYR A 119 -2.08 -1.85 -15.32
C TYR A 119 -2.15 -1.74 -16.87
N ARG A 120 -3.37 -1.85 -17.43
CA ARG A 120 -3.74 -1.70 -18.86
C ARG A 120 -3.40 -2.83 -19.84
N VAL A 121 -2.77 -3.93 -19.43
CA VAL A 121 -2.22 -4.86 -20.45
C VAL A 121 -3.14 -6.05 -20.76
N HIS A 122 -4.04 -6.46 -19.85
CA HIS A 122 -4.67 -7.78 -20.00
C HIS A 122 -6.15 -7.91 -19.64
N ILE A 123 -6.78 -6.90 -19.01
CA ILE A 123 -8.14 -7.02 -18.46
C ILE A 123 -8.90 -5.70 -18.59
N ASP A 124 -10.20 -5.78 -18.83
CA ASP A 124 -11.11 -4.64 -18.92
C ASP A 124 -12.38 -4.93 -18.09
N PRO A 125 -12.78 -4.08 -17.13
CA PRO A 125 -12.09 -2.89 -16.66
C PRO A 125 -10.77 -3.20 -15.91
N PRO A 126 -9.76 -2.30 -15.99
CA PRO A 126 -8.44 -2.52 -15.38
C PRO A 126 -8.48 -2.51 -13.85
N VAL A 127 -7.66 -3.36 -13.23
CA VAL A 127 -7.44 -3.35 -11.78
C VAL A 127 -6.39 -2.30 -11.46
N TYR A 128 -6.78 -1.28 -10.69
CA TYR A 128 -5.94 -0.14 -10.39
C TYR A 128 -5.13 -0.34 -9.12
N ILE A 129 -3.84 0.00 -9.18
CA ILE A 129 -3.02 0.33 -8.03
C ILE A 129 -2.06 1.46 -8.43
N GLY A 130 -2.08 2.56 -7.67
CA GLY A 130 -1.31 3.75 -8.00
C GLY A 130 -0.42 4.25 -6.87
N ALA A 131 0.33 5.31 -7.16
CA ALA A 131 1.17 5.99 -6.18
C ALA A 131 0.34 6.62 -5.04
N ASP A 132 -0.92 6.98 -5.33
CA ASP A 132 -1.93 7.37 -4.36
C ASP A 132 -2.31 6.22 -3.41
N SER A 133 -2.46 4.98 -3.89
CA SER A 133 -2.74 3.82 -3.03
C SER A 133 -1.61 3.59 -2.03
N LEU A 134 -0.35 3.70 -2.48
CA LEU A 134 0.83 3.64 -1.61
C LEU A 134 0.88 4.80 -0.61
N SER A 135 0.60 6.02 -1.09
CA SER A 135 0.61 7.22 -0.27
C SER A 135 -0.48 7.13 0.81
N PHE A 136 -1.68 6.71 0.42
CA PHE A 136 -2.81 6.54 1.33
C PHE A 136 -2.47 5.52 2.42
N ASN A 137 -1.91 4.37 2.04
CA ASN A 137 -1.51 3.34 2.98
C ASN A 137 -0.56 3.87 4.07
N ARG A 138 0.39 4.73 3.69
CA ARG A 138 1.34 5.36 4.62
C ARG A 138 0.69 6.41 5.52
N LEU A 139 -0.44 6.96 5.10
CA LEU A 139 -1.17 8.01 5.80
C LEU A 139 -2.35 7.48 6.63
N LEU A 140 -2.65 6.18 6.59
CA LEU A 140 -3.68 5.56 7.43
C LEU A 140 -3.36 5.76 8.92
N GLN A 141 -4.30 6.37 9.65
CA GLN A 141 -4.16 6.66 11.07
C GLN A 141 -5.13 5.81 11.89
N PHE A 142 -4.59 5.10 12.87
CA PHE A 142 -5.31 4.18 13.75
C PHE A 142 -4.77 4.35 15.19
N ASP A 143 -5.58 4.01 16.18
CA ASP A 143 -5.17 4.07 17.58
C ASP A 143 -4.23 2.91 17.89
N SER A 144 -2.99 3.19 18.32
CA SER A 144 -2.03 2.15 18.68
C SER A 144 -2.44 1.35 19.93
N LYS A 145 -3.45 1.82 20.66
CA LYS A 145 -3.96 1.15 21.85
C LYS A 145 -5.04 0.12 21.58
N THR A 146 -5.69 0.18 20.41
CA THR A 146 -6.87 -0.63 20.10
C THR A 146 -6.80 -1.14 18.67
N ILE A 147 -6.96 -2.46 18.50
CA ILE A 147 -7.03 -3.08 17.18
C ILE A 147 -8.49 -3.01 16.71
N PRO A 148 -8.79 -2.37 15.56
CA PRO A 148 -10.12 -2.38 14.96
C PRO A 148 -10.61 -3.82 14.73
N LYS A 149 -11.84 -4.15 15.16
CA LYS A 149 -12.42 -5.49 14.98
C LYS A 149 -13.10 -5.66 13.64
N ASN A 150 -13.75 -4.61 13.14
CA ASN A 150 -14.48 -4.59 11.89
C ASN A 150 -13.97 -3.42 11.05
N VAL A 151 -13.36 -3.74 9.90
CA VAL A 151 -12.83 -2.75 8.97
C VAL A 151 -13.53 -2.90 7.62
N LEU A 152 -13.93 -1.77 7.04
CA LEU A 152 -14.46 -1.68 5.69
C LEU A 152 -13.48 -0.92 4.80
N ASP A 153 -13.16 -1.45 3.63
CA ASP A 153 -12.43 -0.76 2.56
C ASP A 153 -13.37 -0.55 1.36
N ILE A 154 -13.72 0.70 1.07
CA ILE A 154 -14.54 1.05 -0.10
C ILE A 154 -13.64 1.42 -1.28
N ALA A 155 -14.04 1.01 -2.48
CA ALA A 155 -13.18 1.03 -3.66
C ALA A 155 -11.86 0.28 -3.39
N THR A 156 -11.99 -0.94 -2.88
CA THR A 156 -10.87 -1.74 -2.36
C THR A 156 -9.85 -2.15 -3.42
N GLY A 157 -10.22 -2.09 -4.71
CA GLY A 157 -9.38 -2.53 -5.81
C GLY A 157 -8.96 -3.99 -5.63
N SER A 158 -7.66 -4.25 -5.73
CA SER A 158 -7.07 -5.57 -5.48
C SER A 158 -7.05 -6.00 -4.00
N GLY A 159 -7.62 -5.21 -3.08
CA GLY A 159 -7.55 -5.44 -1.64
C GLY A 159 -6.31 -4.83 -0.97
N TYR A 160 -5.51 -4.04 -1.70
CA TYR A 160 -4.19 -3.60 -1.26
C TYR A 160 -4.18 -2.96 0.13
N GLN A 161 -5.16 -2.10 0.44
CA GLN A 161 -5.20 -1.44 1.75
C GLN A 161 -5.41 -2.44 2.88
N LEU A 162 -6.32 -3.40 2.73
CA LEU A 162 -6.59 -4.44 3.73
C LEU A 162 -5.40 -5.37 3.96
N PHE A 163 -4.75 -5.85 2.89
CA PHE A 163 -3.58 -6.74 3.00
C PHE A 163 -2.36 -6.09 3.65
N THR A 164 -2.26 -4.77 3.56
CA THR A 164 -1.14 -3.98 4.11
C THR A 164 -1.39 -3.45 5.52
N LEU A 165 -2.59 -3.68 6.09
CA LEU A 165 -2.85 -3.34 7.49
C LEU A 165 -1.96 -4.22 8.40
N PRO A 166 -1.20 -3.63 9.34
CA PRO A 166 -0.22 -4.39 10.12
C PRO A 166 -0.84 -5.29 11.20
N TRP A 167 -2.10 -5.08 11.59
CA TRP A 167 -2.85 -5.91 12.55
C TRP A 167 -3.86 -6.86 11.91
N GLN A 168 -3.85 -6.98 10.57
CA GLN A 168 -4.76 -7.91 9.87
C GLN A 168 -4.56 -9.33 10.39
N SER A 169 -5.64 -9.98 10.80
CA SER A 169 -5.62 -11.35 11.34
C SER A 169 -7.03 -11.92 11.44
N SER A 170 -7.13 -13.19 11.83
CA SER A 170 -8.42 -13.84 12.13
C SER A 170 -9.24 -13.17 13.25
N LYS A 171 -8.64 -12.24 14.01
CA LYS A 171 -9.32 -11.45 15.04
C LYS A 171 -10.00 -10.18 14.48
N THR A 172 -9.79 -9.88 13.20
CA THR A 172 -10.32 -8.69 12.53
C THR A 172 -11.12 -9.09 11.29
N SER A 173 -12.40 -8.74 11.25
CA SER A 173 -13.22 -8.85 10.05
C SER A 173 -12.87 -7.71 9.12
N LEU A 174 -12.41 -8.05 7.91
CA LEU A 174 -11.98 -7.09 6.90
C LEU A 174 -12.87 -7.26 5.67
N ILE A 175 -13.66 -6.26 5.33
CA ILE A 175 -14.60 -6.32 4.21
C ILE A 175 -14.17 -5.30 3.16
N GLY A 176 -14.03 -5.72 1.91
CA GLY A 176 -13.69 -4.86 0.78
C GLY A 176 -14.80 -4.84 -0.27
N PHE A 177 -15.21 -3.65 -0.69
CA PHE A 177 -16.15 -3.48 -1.80
C PHE A 177 -15.53 -2.68 -2.94
N ASP A 178 -15.83 -3.08 -4.16
CA ASP A 178 -15.45 -2.39 -5.39
C ASP A 178 -16.53 -2.58 -6.45
N ILE A 179 -16.71 -1.61 -7.33
CA ILE A 179 -17.64 -1.74 -8.47
C ILE A 179 -17.03 -2.62 -9.58
N ASN A 180 -15.70 -2.69 -9.65
CA ASN A 180 -14.99 -3.46 -10.66
C ASN A 180 -14.94 -4.95 -10.27
N PRO A 181 -15.63 -5.85 -11.00
CA PRO A 181 -15.61 -7.28 -10.69
C PRO A 181 -14.21 -7.90 -10.85
N ASN A 182 -13.38 -7.40 -11.77
CA ASN A 182 -11.99 -7.88 -11.90
C ASN A 182 -11.16 -7.51 -10.66
N SER A 183 -11.41 -6.36 -10.04
CA SER A 183 -10.75 -5.95 -8.78
C SER A 183 -11.09 -6.93 -7.66
N ILE A 184 -12.37 -7.24 -7.49
CA ILE A 184 -12.85 -8.22 -6.51
C ILE A 184 -12.26 -9.61 -6.76
N MET A 185 -12.18 -10.03 -8.03
CA MET A 185 -11.58 -11.32 -8.38
C MET A 185 -10.08 -11.38 -8.04
N VAL A 186 -9.32 -10.29 -8.22
CA VAL A 186 -7.92 -10.21 -7.79
C VAL A 186 -7.79 -10.19 -6.27
N ALA A 187 -8.68 -9.48 -5.58
CA ALA A 187 -8.71 -9.45 -4.12
C ALA A 187 -9.01 -10.84 -3.53
N GLU A 188 -9.98 -11.56 -4.11
CA GLU A 188 -10.29 -12.94 -3.76
C GLU A 188 -9.16 -13.92 -4.08
N LEU A 189 -8.48 -13.75 -5.22
CA LEU A 189 -7.29 -14.54 -5.52
C LEU A 189 -6.23 -14.31 -4.44
N ASN A 190 -5.90 -13.05 -4.12
CA ASN A 190 -4.98 -12.68 -3.05
C ASN A 190 -5.38 -13.31 -1.70
N ARG A 191 -6.68 -13.35 -1.40
CA ARG A 191 -7.22 -13.97 -0.18
C ARG A 191 -6.96 -15.47 -0.13
N LYS A 192 -7.24 -16.17 -1.24
CA LYS A 192 -7.07 -17.62 -1.33
C LYS A 192 -5.60 -18.04 -1.28
N VAL A 193 -4.73 -17.36 -2.02
CA VAL A 193 -3.29 -17.72 -2.05
C VAL A 193 -2.59 -17.43 -0.73
N ASN A 194 -3.04 -16.40 0.01
CA ASN A 194 -2.50 -16.07 1.34
C ASN A 194 -3.26 -16.71 2.50
N SER A 195 -4.29 -17.53 2.23
CA SER A 195 -5.11 -18.21 3.23
C SER A 195 -5.65 -17.25 4.32
N THR A 196 -6.28 -16.15 3.91
CA THR A 196 -6.85 -15.13 4.81
C THR A 196 -8.39 -15.18 4.87
N PRO A 197 -9.01 -16.22 5.48
CA PRO A 197 -10.47 -16.38 5.46
C PRO A 197 -11.25 -15.31 6.24
N TRP A 198 -10.58 -14.45 6.99
CA TRP A 198 -11.18 -13.30 7.71
C TRP A 198 -11.37 -12.06 6.84
N MET A 199 -10.97 -12.12 5.57
CA MET A 199 -11.24 -11.09 4.58
C MET A 199 -12.43 -11.52 3.71
N GLU A 200 -13.30 -10.58 3.36
CA GLU A 200 -14.42 -10.81 2.43
C GLU A 200 -14.41 -9.71 1.36
N PHE A 201 -14.53 -10.09 0.09
CA PHE A 201 -14.59 -9.15 -1.02
C PHE A 201 -15.84 -9.37 -1.86
N ASP A 202 -16.53 -8.29 -2.22
CA ASP A 202 -17.75 -8.38 -3.00
C ASP A 202 -17.97 -7.12 -3.85
N THR A 203 -18.80 -7.22 -4.88
CA THR A 203 -19.10 -6.10 -5.77
C THR A 203 -20.17 -5.19 -5.18
N LEU A 204 -19.94 -3.88 -5.24
CA LEU A 204 -20.94 -2.90 -4.83
C LEU A 204 -20.63 -1.53 -5.46
N ASP A 205 -21.66 -0.85 -5.93
CA ASP A 205 -21.58 0.53 -6.39
C ASP A 205 -21.97 1.51 -5.26
N ILE A 206 -20.98 2.19 -4.68
CA ILE A 206 -21.20 3.20 -3.64
C ILE A 206 -21.69 4.55 -4.18
N SER A 207 -21.67 4.76 -5.50
CA SER A 207 -22.02 6.04 -6.13
C SER A 207 -23.53 6.21 -6.33
N ASN A 208 -24.30 5.12 -6.20
CA ASN A 208 -25.74 5.13 -6.36
C ASN A 208 -26.49 4.83 -5.05
N SER A 209 -27.77 5.19 -5.02
CA SER A 209 -28.60 5.05 -3.82
C SER A 209 -28.89 3.61 -3.42
N ASP A 210 -28.89 2.67 -4.37
CA ASP A 210 -29.18 1.26 -4.11
C ASP A 210 -28.01 0.60 -3.35
N GLY A 211 -26.78 0.75 -3.83
CA GLY A 211 -25.60 0.21 -3.14
C GLY A 211 -25.36 0.87 -1.79
N GLN A 212 -25.63 2.18 -1.66
CA GLN A 212 -25.60 2.87 -0.38
C GLN A 212 -26.65 2.33 0.60
N ARG A 213 -27.87 2.06 0.13
CA ARG A 213 -28.95 1.47 0.93
C ARG A 213 -28.59 0.06 1.37
N ASP A 214 -28.02 -0.76 0.48
CA ASP A 214 -27.62 -2.13 0.78
C ASP A 214 -26.52 -2.18 1.86
N LEU A 215 -25.51 -1.30 1.77
CA LEU A 215 -24.51 -1.15 2.84
C LEU A 215 -25.14 -0.79 4.17
N LYS A 216 -26.01 0.23 4.17
CA LYS A 216 -26.66 0.71 5.39
C LYS A 216 -27.53 -0.37 6.03
N ASN A 217 -28.28 -1.13 5.23
CA ASN A 217 -29.13 -2.21 5.72
C ASN A 217 -28.32 -3.38 6.28
N LYS A 218 -27.22 -3.75 5.61
CA LYS A 218 -26.39 -4.91 5.99
C LYS A 218 -25.43 -4.63 7.14
N PHE A 219 -24.96 -3.38 7.29
CA PHE A 219 -23.84 -3.05 8.17
C PHE A 219 -24.08 -1.82 9.05
N LEU A 220 -25.33 -1.59 9.47
CA LEU A 220 -25.66 -0.52 10.42
C LEU A 220 -24.82 -0.63 11.71
N ASN A 221 -24.15 0.46 12.09
CA ASN A 221 -23.32 0.61 13.29
C ASN A 221 -22.34 -0.56 13.49
N LYS A 222 -21.61 -0.96 12.45
CA LYS A 222 -20.75 -2.15 12.47
C LYS A 222 -19.26 -1.84 12.57
N PHE A 223 -18.79 -0.82 11.85
CA PHE A 223 -17.36 -0.68 11.57
C PHE A 223 -16.65 0.19 12.59
N ASP A 224 -15.52 -0.31 13.11
CA ASP A 224 -14.56 0.46 13.89
C ASP A 224 -13.79 1.43 13.00
N TYR A 225 -13.47 0.97 11.78
CA TYR A 225 -12.69 1.74 10.82
C TYR A 225 -13.20 1.56 9.40
N ILE A 226 -13.44 2.67 8.69
CA ILE A 226 -13.75 2.68 7.26
C ILE A 226 -12.58 3.35 6.56
N ILE A 227 -12.06 2.74 5.51
CA ILE A 227 -11.02 3.31 4.66
C ILE A 227 -11.49 3.34 3.21
N GLY A 228 -10.94 4.23 2.40
CA GLY A 228 -11.20 4.18 0.97
C GLY A 228 -10.26 5.06 0.14
N ASN A 229 -9.89 4.53 -1.02
CA ASN A 229 -9.23 5.26 -2.10
C ASN A 229 -10.16 5.29 -3.32
N PRO A 230 -11.31 6.00 -3.24
CA PRO A 230 -12.21 6.12 -4.37
C PRO A 230 -11.54 6.90 -5.52
N PRO A 231 -12.16 6.91 -6.71
CA PRO A 231 -11.79 7.85 -7.76
C PRO A 231 -11.83 9.30 -7.25
N ILE A 232 -10.69 9.99 -7.32
CA ILE A 232 -10.47 11.28 -6.65
C ILE A 232 -9.85 12.33 -7.56
N ILE A 233 -9.57 12.01 -8.83
CA ILE A 233 -8.94 12.97 -9.74
C ILE A 233 -10.05 13.85 -10.32
N PRO A 234 -9.95 15.19 -10.15
CA PRO A 234 -10.88 16.09 -10.79
C PRO A 234 -10.77 15.94 -12.31
N THR A 235 -11.89 15.57 -12.95
CA THR A 235 -11.93 15.29 -14.38
C THR A 235 -13.06 16.09 -15.05
N PRO A 236 -12.79 16.83 -16.14
CA PRO A 236 -13.83 17.50 -16.91
C PRO A 236 -14.87 16.52 -17.46
N GLU A 237 -16.15 16.91 -17.45
CA GLU A 237 -17.22 16.15 -18.11
C GLU A 237 -16.96 15.91 -19.60
N THR A 238 -16.25 16.85 -20.24
CA THR A 238 -15.90 16.78 -21.66
C THR A 238 -14.89 15.68 -22.00
N LEU A 239 -14.23 15.07 -21.01
CA LEU A 239 -13.11 14.14 -21.22
C LEU A 239 -13.55 12.68 -21.43
N ASN A 240 -14.86 12.39 -21.42
CA ASN A 240 -15.48 11.05 -21.60
C ASN A 240 -14.60 9.90 -21.07
N THR A 241 -14.24 9.97 -19.80
CA THR A 241 -13.33 9.04 -19.10
C THR A 241 -13.78 7.59 -19.17
N ARG A 242 -15.09 7.35 -19.20
CA ARG A 242 -15.70 6.02 -19.32
C ARG A 242 -15.38 5.39 -20.67
N ALA A 243 -15.41 6.16 -21.76
CA ALA A 243 -14.98 5.68 -23.08
C ALA A 243 -13.47 5.43 -23.19
N LEU A 244 -12.68 5.90 -22.22
CA LEU A 244 -11.22 5.73 -22.16
C LEU A 244 -10.77 4.70 -21.10
N ASN A 245 -11.70 3.93 -20.51
CA ASN A 245 -11.43 2.96 -19.44
C ASN A 245 -10.74 3.56 -18.20
N LYS A 246 -11.05 4.82 -17.87
CA LYS A 246 -10.47 5.60 -16.77
C LYS A 246 -11.41 5.81 -15.56
N ILE A 247 -12.47 5.02 -15.43
CA ILE A 247 -13.44 5.17 -14.33
C ILE A 247 -12.80 5.12 -12.93
N HIS A 248 -11.71 4.37 -12.77
CA HIS A 248 -10.97 4.22 -11.51
C HIS A 248 -10.24 5.51 -11.05
N VAL A 249 -10.10 6.53 -11.91
CA VAL A 249 -9.52 7.83 -11.53
C VAL A 249 -10.54 8.95 -11.49
N ASP A 250 -11.67 8.82 -12.18
CA ASP A 250 -12.64 9.89 -12.36
C ASP A 250 -13.45 10.20 -11.08
N GLY A 251 -13.09 11.27 -10.39
CA GLY A 251 -13.81 11.77 -9.22
C GLY A 251 -14.84 12.86 -9.53
N GLY A 252 -15.19 13.08 -10.81
CA GLY A 252 -16.05 14.18 -11.24
C GLY A 252 -15.30 15.51 -11.34
N GLU A 253 -16.04 16.60 -11.57
CA GLU A 253 -15.46 17.91 -11.92
C GLU A 253 -14.48 18.47 -10.88
N ASP A 254 -14.71 18.19 -9.60
CA ASP A 254 -13.92 18.66 -8.46
C ASP A 254 -13.22 17.52 -7.68
N GLY A 255 -13.39 16.27 -8.09
CA GLY A 255 -12.84 15.09 -7.42
C GLY A 255 -13.68 14.58 -6.23
N LEU A 256 -14.85 15.16 -5.96
CA LEU A 256 -15.71 14.79 -4.83
C LEU A 256 -16.96 13.99 -5.18
N GLU A 257 -17.30 13.76 -6.45
CA GLU A 257 -18.61 13.22 -6.84
C GLU A 257 -18.94 11.89 -6.12
N ILE A 258 -18.01 10.93 -6.19
CA ILE A 258 -18.21 9.59 -5.61
C ILE A 258 -18.20 9.65 -4.09
N ILE A 259 -17.15 10.24 -3.49
CA ILE A 259 -17.01 10.23 -2.04
C ILE A 259 -18.02 11.15 -1.36
N GLY A 260 -18.31 12.31 -1.94
CA GLY A 260 -19.26 13.30 -1.44
C GLY A 260 -20.68 12.73 -1.34
N SER A 261 -21.10 11.93 -2.32
CA SER A 261 -22.39 11.22 -2.25
C SER A 261 -22.42 10.11 -1.20
N PHE A 262 -21.28 9.52 -0.86
CA PHE A 262 -21.15 8.47 0.17
C PHE A 262 -21.06 9.01 1.60
N LEU A 263 -20.49 10.21 1.80
CA LEU A 263 -20.30 10.81 3.12
C LEU A 263 -21.54 10.81 4.03
N PRO A 264 -22.77 11.09 3.54
CA PRO A 264 -23.98 11.14 4.38
C PRO A 264 -24.28 9.83 5.11
N ILE A 265 -23.90 8.67 4.55
CA ILE A 265 -24.20 7.37 5.17
C ILE A 265 -23.09 6.87 6.09
N VAL A 266 -21.88 7.44 6.02
CA VAL A 266 -20.72 7.02 6.84
C VAL A 266 -21.02 6.94 8.33
N PRO A 267 -21.69 7.93 8.98
CA PRO A 267 -22.00 7.83 10.41
C PRO A 267 -22.92 6.66 10.77
N ASN A 268 -23.78 6.22 9.84
CA ASN A 268 -24.65 5.06 10.08
C ASN A 268 -23.89 3.74 10.00
N LEU A 269 -22.73 3.70 9.35
CA LEU A 269 -21.92 2.50 9.22
C LEU A 269 -20.91 2.34 10.38
N LEU A 270 -20.48 3.46 10.97
CA LEU A 270 -19.52 3.49 12.06
C LEU A 270 -20.16 3.16 13.40
N ILE A 271 -19.46 2.40 14.24
CA ILE A 271 -19.78 2.33 15.68
C ILE A 271 -19.56 3.69 16.35
N GLU A 272 -20.01 3.84 17.61
CA GLU A 272 -19.64 5.00 18.43
C GLU A 272 -18.11 5.07 18.58
N ASN A 273 -17.54 6.26 18.36
CA ASN A 273 -16.10 6.53 18.27
C ASN A 273 -15.36 5.83 17.10
N GLY A 274 -16.07 5.15 16.21
CA GLY A 274 -15.52 4.65 14.96
C GLY A 274 -15.03 5.80 14.07
N VAL A 275 -14.10 5.48 13.18
CA VAL A 275 -13.44 6.47 12.31
C VAL A 275 -13.57 6.07 10.85
N ALA A 276 -13.79 7.02 9.96
CA ALA A 276 -13.58 6.83 8.53
C ALA A 276 -12.40 7.67 8.04
N GLN A 277 -11.63 7.16 7.07
CA GLN A 277 -10.52 7.86 6.46
C GLN A 277 -10.51 7.67 4.95
N PHE A 278 -10.42 8.76 4.20
CA PHE A 278 -10.37 8.75 2.74
C PHE A 278 -9.22 9.60 2.25
N ILE A 279 -8.54 9.15 1.20
CA ILE A 279 -7.63 10.02 0.44
C ILE A 279 -8.43 10.79 -0.58
N LEU A 280 -8.11 12.08 -0.74
CA LEU A 280 -8.74 12.97 -1.71
C LEU A 280 -7.66 13.73 -2.49
N SER A 281 -8.06 14.28 -3.63
CA SER A 281 -7.31 15.28 -4.36
C SER A 281 -8.20 16.47 -4.65
N SER A 282 -7.61 17.66 -4.74
CA SER A 282 -8.33 18.89 -5.03
C SER A 282 -7.39 19.88 -5.68
N PHE A 283 -7.92 20.73 -6.55
CA PHE A 283 -7.27 21.99 -6.86
C PHE A 283 -7.46 22.98 -5.72
N GLY A 284 -6.73 24.09 -5.74
CA GLY A 284 -6.86 25.13 -4.73
C GLY A 284 -6.02 26.35 -5.01
N SER A 285 -6.09 27.27 -4.06
CA SER A 285 -5.22 28.45 -4.03
C SER A 285 -4.00 28.18 -3.16
N ASN A 286 -3.21 29.21 -2.86
CA ASN A 286 -2.11 29.05 -1.90
C ASN A 286 -2.60 28.70 -0.48
N ASN A 287 -3.79 29.12 -0.09
CA ASN A 287 -4.18 29.10 1.33
C ASN A 287 -5.18 27.99 1.65
N ARG A 288 -5.79 27.37 0.64
CA ARG A 288 -6.85 26.37 0.85
C ARG A 288 -7.15 25.55 -0.41
N PRO A 289 -7.55 24.27 -0.24
CA PRO A 289 -8.14 23.49 -1.32
C PRO A 289 -9.54 24.00 -1.65
N SER A 290 -9.92 23.96 -2.92
CA SER A 290 -11.21 24.43 -3.43
C SER A 290 -12.39 23.63 -2.86
N ILE A 291 -12.19 22.34 -2.59
CA ILE A 291 -13.25 21.46 -2.06
C ILE A 291 -13.64 21.75 -0.59
N LEU A 292 -12.88 22.59 0.12
CA LEU A 292 -13.07 22.80 1.57
C LEU A 292 -14.47 23.33 1.89
N MET A 293 -14.96 24.33 1.17
CA MET A 293 -16.28 24.93 1.42
C MET A 293 -17.41 23.92 1.16
N THR A 294 -17.29 23.11 0.11
CA THR A 294 -18.25 22.04 -0.20
C THR A 294 -18.30 21.01 0.92
N LEU A 295 -17.13 20.58 1.43
CA LEU A 295 -17.07 19.65 2.55
C LEU A 295 -17.61 20.28 3.85
N GLU A 296 -17.31 21.54 4.15
CA GLU A 296 -17.86 22.22 5.33
C GLU A 296 -19.40 22.26 5.30
N LYS A 297 -19.98 22.54 4.12
CA LYS A 297 -21.43 22.50 3.91
C LYS A 297 -21.99 21.10 4.14
N LEU A 298 -21.42 20.07 3.49
CA LEU A 298 -21.84 18.68 3.66
C LEU A 298 -21.75 18.22 5.12
N PHE A 299 -20.67 18.59 5.81
CA PHE A 299 -20.49 18.24 7.23
C PHE A 299 -21.55 18.90 8.10
N LYS A 300 -21.93 20.14 7.82
CA LYS A 300 -23.00 20.83 8.53
C LYS A 300 -24.37 20.21 8.25
N GLU A 301 -24.67 19.92 6.98
CA GLU A 301 -25.97 19.36 6.56
C GLU A 301 -26.22 17.97 7.12
N HIS A 302 -25.17 17.15 7.25
CA HIS A 302 -25.26 15.77 7.72
C HIS A 302 -24.75 15.57 9.15
N ASN A 303 -24.54 16.66 9.91
CA ASN A 303 -24.03 16.62 11.29
C ASN A 303 -22.76 15.77 11.46
N LEU A 304 -21.85 15.85 10.49
CA LEU A 304 -20.58 15.13 10.50
C LEU A 304 -19.54 15.85 11.35
N SER A 305 -18.58 15.09 11.86
CA SER A 305 -17.43 15.60 12.60
C SER A 305 -16.14 15.05 12.03
N GLY A 306 -15.17 15.92 11.77
CA GLY A 306 -13.91 15.44 11.22
C GLY A 306 -12.85 16.50 10.93
N LYS A 307 -11.82 16.06 10.23
CA LYS A 307 -10.63 16.84 9.87
C LYS A 307 -10.31 16.61 8.39
N LEU A 308 -9.97 17.68 7.69
CA LEU A 308 -9.35 17.62 6.38
C LEU A 308 -7.87 17.96 6.53
N ILE A 309 -7.00 17.01 6.23
CA ILE A 309 -5.56 17.14 6.46
C ILE A 309 -4.87 17.32 5.10
N GLY A 310 -4.25 18.47 4.89
CA GLY A 310 -3.37 18.73 3.76
C GLY A 310 -2.02 18.07 3.94
N VAL A 311 -1.74 17.02 3.16
CA VAL A 311 -0.49 16.24 3.27
C VAL A 311 0.52 16.62 2.18
N LYS A 312 0.05 17.08 1.02
CA LYS A 312 0.92 17.59 -0.05
C LYS A 312 0.23 18.72 -0.79
N LYS A 313 1.02 19.67 -1.25
CA LYS A 313 0.59 20.77 -2.09
C LYS A 313 1.68 21.05 -3.13
N ILE A 314 1.32 21.14 -4.40
CA ILE A 314 2.26 21.29 -5.53
C ILE A 314 1.78 22.46 -6.40
N PRO A 315 2.64 23.43 -6.77
CA PRO A 315 2.27 24.45 -7.75
C PRO A 315 1.79 23.81 -9.04
N VAL A 316 0.73 24.37 -9.65
CA VAL A 316 0.13 23.82 -10.87
C VAL A 316 1.08 23.82 -12.06
N GLU A 317 2.03 24.76 -12.11
CA GLU A 317 3.08 24.83 -13.12
C GLU A 317 4.00 23.61 -13.03
N LEU A 318 4.38 23.24 -11.80
CA LEU A 318 5.24 22.09 -11.55
C LEU A 318 4.51 20.77 -11.83
N ASP A 319 3.25 20.65 -11.42
CA ASP A 319 2.42 19.49 -11.75
C ASP A 319 2.20 19.36 -13.28
N SER A 320 1.96 20.47 -13.98
CA SER A 320 1.85 20.49 -15.45
C SER A 320 3.15 20.07 -16.13
N LEU A 321 4.31 20.53 -15.61
CA LEU A 321 5.62 20.11 -16.11
C LEU A 321 5.83 18.59 -15.96
N TYR A 322 5.40 18.02 -14.83
CA TYR A 322 5.48 16.58 -14.60
C TYR A 322 4.55 15.79 -15.54
N ARG A 323 3.36 16.31 -15.84
CA ARG A 323 2.37 15.65 -16.71
C ARG A 323 2.73 15.77 -18.19
N GLY A 324 3.10 16.95 -18.64
CA GLY A 324 3.53 17.24 -20.01
C GLY A 324 5.02 17.01 -20.24
N TYR A 325 5.66 16.10 -19.49
CA TYR A 325 7.09 15.82 -19.63
C TYR A 325 7.41 15.40 -21.08
N ASN A 326 8.23 16.19 -21.77
CA ASN A 326 8.53 16.08 -23.21
C ASN A 326 7.33 16.25 -24.17
N ASN A 327 6.21 16.84 -23.72
CA ASN A 327 5.03 17.12 -24.53
C ASN A 327 4.44 18.50 -24.18
N LEU A 328 4.76 19.51 -24.99
CA LEU A 328 4.36 20.91 -24.76
C LEU A 328 2.85 21.13 -24.87
N ASP A 329 2.16 20.40 -25.75
CA ASP A 329 0.71 20.50 -25.91
C ASP A 329 -0.01 19.97 -24.67
N GLU A 330 0.46 18.86 -24.11
CA GLU A 330 -0.06 18.32 -22.86
C GLU A 330 0.16 19.27 -21.68
N TYR A 331 1.35 19.88 -21.58
CA TYR A 331 1.62 20.93 -20.59
C TYR A 331 0.61 22.09 -20.72
N ASN A 332 0.43 22.62 -21.94
CA ASN A 332 -0.46 23.75 -22.20
C ASN A 332 -1.93 23.41 -21.90
N ASN A 333 -2.36 22.18 -22.20
CA ASN A 333 -3.71 21.71 -21.87
C ASN A 333 -3.96 21.68 -20.36
N TRP A 334 -3.02 21.16 -19.58
CA TRP A 334 -3.12 21.17 -18.12
C TRP A 334 -3.10 22.58 -17.55
N MET A 335 -2.21 23.46 -18.03
CA MET A 335 -2.18 24.86 -17.60
C MET A 335 -3.47 25.60 -17.94
N ASN A 336 -4.04 25.39 -19.14
CA ASN A 336 -5.33 25.96 -19.53
C ASN A 336 -6.45 25.48 -18.62
N PHE A 337 -6.46 24.18 -18.29
CA PHE A 337 -7.42 23.61 -17.36
C PHE A 337 -7.30 24.22 -15.95
N TYR A 338 -6.08 24.37 -15.43
CA TYR A 338 -5.84 25.01 -14.14
C TYR A 338 -6.24 26.48 -14.10
N ASN A 339 -5.98 27.22 -15.19
CA ASN A 339 -6.42 28.61 -15.33
C ASN A 339 -7.95 28.73 -15.34
N GLN A 340 -8.65 27.84 -16.05
CA GLN A 340 -10.12 27.79 -16.04
C GLN A 340 -10.67 27.53 -14.64
N LYS A 341 -10.01 26.65 -13.87
CA LYS A 341 -10.36 26.36 -12.46
C LYS A 341 -9.86 27.40 -11.46
N ARG A 342 -9.17 28.45 -11.93
CA ARG A 342 -8.51 29.48 -11.08
C ARG A 342 -7.64 28.86 -9.99
N ALA A 343 -6.96 27.76 -10.33
CA ALA A 343 -6.14 27.00 -9.42
C ALA A 343 -4.68 27.45 -9.51
N SER A 344 -4.03 27.64 -8.37
CA SER A 344 -2.57 27.83 -8.30
C SER A 344 -1.85 26.64 -7.68
N TYR A 345 -2.58 25.73 -7.03
CA TYR A 345 -2.02 24.53 -6.44
C TYR A 345 -2.89 23.29 -6.61
N TRP A 346 -2.21 22.15 -6.68
CA TRP A 346 -2.78 20.82 -6.58
C TRP A 346 -2.53 20.26 -5.17
N TYR A 347 -3.58 19.78 -4.53
CA TYR A 347 -3.55 19.26 -3.16
C TYR A 347 -3.73 17.74 -3.13
N ARG A 348 -2.99 17.11 -2.22
CA ARG A 348 -3.31 15.80 -1.68
C ARG A 348 -3.83 15.96 -0.25
N LEU A 349 -4.96 15.34 0.01
CA LEU A 349 -5.73 15.52 1.22
C LEU A 349 -6.07 14.17 1.84
N ILE A 350 -6.22 14.15 3.16
CA ILE A 350 -6.81 13.04 3.92
C ILE A 350 -8.05 13.58 4.64
N LEU A 351 -9.22 13.05 4.31
CA LEU A 351 -10.46 13.32 5.03
C LEU A 351 -10.62 12.28 6.13
N ARG A 352 -10.72 12.72 7.38
CA ARG A 352 -10.94 11.85 8.54
C ARG A 352 -12.24 12.24 9.23
N ILE A 353 -13.16 11.29 9.37
CA ILE A 353 -14.47 11.46 9.99
C ILE A 353 -14.51 10.64 11.27
N SER A 354 -15.10 11.18 12.32
CA SER A 354 -15.28 10.49 13.60
C SER A 354 -16.76 10.44 13.94
N ASN A 355 -17.25 9.27 14.34
CA ASN A 355 -18.59 9.14 14.90
C ASN A 355 -18.60 9.53 16.40
N SER A 356 -18.43 10.83 16.67
CA SER A 356 -18.43 11.40 18.01
C SER A 356 -19.67 12.29 18.18
N LYS A 357 -20.42 12.07 19.27
CA LYS A 357 -21.59 12.90 19.62
C LYS A 357 -21.22 14.28 20.17
N ASN A 358 -19.95 14.49 20.51
CA ASN A 358 -19.50 15.67 21.27
C ASN A 358 -18.92 16.79 20.40
N SER A 359 -18.82 16.60 19.08
CA SER A 359 -18.26 17.59 18.16
C SER A 359 -18.94 17.51 16.82
N THR A 360 -19.13 18.64 16.16
CA THR A 360 -19.66 18.74 14.79
C THR A 360 -18.83 19.74 13.99
N GLY A 361 -18.69 19.49 12.69
CA GLY A 361 -17.97 20.37 11.76
C GLY A 361 -16.66 19.78 11.25
N LEU A 362 -16.05 20.52 10.33
CA LEU A 362 -14.81 20.14 9.67
C LEU A 362 -13.69 21.10 10.07
N ARG A 363 -12.53 20.56 10.47
CA ARG A 363 -11.33 21.35 10.69
C ARG A 363 -10.30 21.08 9.60
N PHE A 364 -9.85 22.12 8.90
CA PHE A 364 -8.70 22.03 8.00
C PHE A 364 -7.37 22.09 8.78
N ILE A 365 -6.42 21.21 8.44
CA ILE A 365 -5.09 21.11 9.05
C ILE A 365 -4.05 21.06 7.94
N GLU A 366 -3.07 21.97 7.99
CA GLU A 366 -1.92 21.93 7.09
C GLU A 366 -0.80 21.06 7.70
N SER A 367 -0.44 19.97 7.02
CA SER A 367 0.66 19.06 7.40
C SER A 367 1.76 19.03 6.31
N TYR A 368 1.67 19.89 5.29
CA TYR A 368 2.69 20.06 4.26
C TYR A 368 3.66 21.19 4.60
N ARG A 369 4.84 21.17 3.97
CA ARG A 369 5.80 22.28 4.08
C ARG A 369 5.39 23.45 3.19
N ASN A 370 5.45 24.64 3.77
CA ASN A 370 5.27 25.89 3.04
C ASN A 370 6.60 26.55 2.63
N ASP A 371 7.73 26.15 3.25
CA ASP A 371 9.05 26.69 2.96
C ASP A 371 10.03 25.57 2.54
N HIS A 372 10.45 25.60 1.28
CA HIS A 372 11.42 24.65 0.71
C HIS A 372 12.87 25.04 1.02
N ASN A 373 13.13 26.26 1.50
CA ASN A 373 14.47 26.74 1.87
C ASN A 373 14.88 26.27 3.27
N ILE A 374 13.90 25.92 4.11
CA ILE A 374 14.15 25.33 5.43
C ILE A 374 14.35 23.81 5.26
N LYS A 375 15.61 23.38 5.37
CA LYS A 375 15.94 21.95 5.50
C LYS A 375 15.13 21.35 6.64
N PRO A 376 14.63 20.10 6.50
CA PRO A 376 14.00 19.39 7.60
C PRO A 376 14.81 19.53 8.88
N GLU A 377 14.16 19.86 9.99
CA GLU A 377 14.72 19.50 11.28
C GLU A 377 15.02 18.00 11.21
N GLY A 378 16.28 17.65 11.47
CA GLY A 378 16.70 16.26 11.51
C GLY A 378 15.76 15.51 12.44
N LEU A 379 15.14 14.45 11.92
CA LEU A 379 14.24 13.63 12.71
C LEU A 379 14.99 13.21 13.99
N ASN A 380 14.53 13.65 15.16
CA ASN A 380 15.09 13.18 16.41
C ASN A 380 14.75 11.69 16.55
N ILE A 381 15.74 10.86 16.21
CA ILE A 381 15.63 9.41 16.17
C ILE A 381 15.19 8.87 17.54
N ASN A 382 15.58 9.50 18.65
CA ASN A 382 15.23 9.04 19.99
C ASN A 382 13.74 9.23 20.31
N GLN A 383 13.11 10.31 19.85
CA GLN A 383 11.65 10.53 19.98
C GLN A 383 10.81 9.63 19.08
N ILE A 384 11.37 9.25 17.93
CA ILE A 384 10.81 8.26 17.03
C ILE A 384 10.84 6.90 17.74
N LEU A 385 12.00 6.50 18.25
CA LEU A 385 12.21 5.22 18.93
C LEU A 385 11.30 5.06 20.15
N SER A 386 11.12 6.07 20.99
CA SER A 386 10.23 5.98 22.16
C SER A 386 8.75 5.79 21.80
N LYS A 387 8.30 6.34 20.65
CA LYS A 387 6.94 6.12 20.13
C LYS A 387 6.75 4.75 19.50
N ILE A 388 7.82 4.19 18.90
CA ILE A 388 7.86 2.78 18.52
C ILE A 388 7.75 1.89 19.76
N GLU A 389 8.54 2.18 20.81
CA GLU A 389 8.62 1.36 22.01
C GLU A 389 7.27 1.31 22.75
N PHE A 390 6.57 2.44 22.81
CA PHE A 390 5.21 2.49 23.35
C PHE A 390 4.21 1.64 22.55
N SER A 391 4.35 1.58 21.23
CA SER A 391 3.40 0.89 20.35
C SER A 391 3.68 -0.61 20.25
N LEU A 392 4.95 -1.00 20.23
CA LEU A 392 5.40 -2.38 20.34
C LEU A 392 4.96 -3.04 21.65
N SER A 393 4.96 -2.31 22.77
CA SER A 393 4.55 -2.83 24.09
C SER A 393 3.09 -3.33 24.17
N LYS A 394 2.27 -3.03 23.17
CA LYS A 394 0.84 -3.42 23.12
C LYS A 394 0.53 -4.54 22.14
N ILE A 395 1.44 -4.84 21.21
CA ILE A 395 1.15 -5.63 20.00
C ILE A 395 1.61 -7.09 20.12
N PHE A 396 2.54 -7.41 21.02
CA PHE A 396 3.09 -8.76 21.12
C PHE A 396 2.54 -9.51 22.34
N PRO A 397 1.67 -10.50 22.08
CA PRO A 397 2.04 -11.85 22.44
C PRO A 397 1.90 -12.79 21.23
N HIS A 398 3.07 -13.18 20.70
CA HIS A 398 3.37 -14.46 20.03
C HIS A 398 3.11 -14.43 18.49
N ILE A 399 4.11 -14.30 17.60
CA ILE A 399 5.09 -15.30 17.05
C ILE A 399 4.35 -16.55 16.52
N THR A 400 4.91 -17.39 15.63
CA THR A 400 4.17 -18.53 15.00
C THR A 400 3.30 -19.28 16.03
N ASP A 401 3.91 -19.67 17.14
CA ASP A 401 3.73 -19.12 18.50
C ASP A 401 5.12 -18.68 19.02
N TYR A 402 5.18 -17.99 20.16
CA TYR A 402 6.38 -17.37 20.76
C TYR A 402 7.60 -18.23 20.97
N HIS A 403 7.41 -19.51 21.15
CA HIS A 403 8.53 -20.38 21.44
C HIS A 403 9.43 -20.71 20.23
N ASP A 404 8.91 -20.75 19.00
CA ASP A 404 9.75 -21.12 17.85
C ASP A 404 10.74 -20.01 17.48
N PHE A 405 10.30 -18.75 17.55
CA PHE A 405 11.17 -17.62 17.29
C PHE A 405 12.15 -17.37 18.45
N GLU A 406 11.72 -17.45 19.70
CA GLU A 406 12.64 -17.32 20.84
C GLU A 406 13.73 -18.40 20.80
N ASN A 407 13.41 -19.64 20.41
CA ASN A 407 14.40 -20.71 20.30
C ASN A 407 15.43 -20.48 19.17
N LYS A 408 14.97 -20.05 17.98
CA LYS A 408 15.87 -19.78 16.85
C LYS A 408 16.70 -18.51 17.08
N SER A 409 16.09 -17.47 17.65
CA SER A 409 16.78 -16.23 18.06
C SER A 409 17.78 -16.51 19.17
N ALA A 410 17.42 -17.30 20.19
CA ALA A 410 18.31 -17.70 21.28
C ALA A 410 19.51 -18.53 20.79
N ARG A 411 19.32 -19.45 19.83
CA ARG A 411 20.43 -20.22 19.24
C ARG A 411 21.44 -19.32 18.52
N ILE A 412 20.97 -18.36 17.74
CA ILE A 412 21.82 -17.38 17.04
C ILE A 412 22.51 -16.47 18.06
N LYS A 413 21.79 -15.98 19.08
CA LYS A 413 22.35 -15.17 20.18
C LYS A 413 23.43 -15.94 20.95
N SER A 414 23.19 -17.21 21.30
CA SER A 414 24.16 -18.07 21.99
C SER A 414 25.39 -18.37 21.15
N TYR A 415 25.22 -18.65 19.85
CA TYR A 415 26.35 -18.87 18.95
C TYR A 415 27.25 -17.63 18.87
N ILE A 416 26.65 -16.45 18.75
CA ILE A 416 27.39 -15.18 18.71
C ILE A 416 28.05 -14.88 20.07
N LYS A 417 27.35 -15.11 21.18
CA LYS A 417 27.87 -14.89 22.54
C LYS A 417 29.09 -15.77 22.83
N ASN A 418 29.03 -17.04 22.46
CA ASN A 418 30.08 -18.02 22.75
C ASN A 418 31.34 -17.83 21.89
N ASN A 419 31.19 -17.39 20.65
CA ASN A 419 32.34 -17.23 19.74
C ASN A 419 33.02 -15.85 19.83
N TYR A 420 32.34 -14.84 20.38
CA TYR A 420 32.82 -13.44 20.35
C TYR A 420 32.94 -12.77 21.74
N GLN A 421 32.77 -13.49 22.85
CA GLN A 421 33.04 -13.05 24.24
C GLN A 421 32.44 -11.67 24.62
N ILE A 422 31.14 -11.48 24.43
CA ILE A 422 30.46 -10.18 24.60
C ILE A 422 29.71 -10.08 25.93
N ILE A 423 29.85 -8.95 26.65
CA ILE A 423 29.39 -8.74 28.04
C ILE A 423 28.11 -7.88 28.14
N ASN A 424 27.72 -7.09 27.13
CA ASN A 424 26.56 -6.19 27.22
C ASN A 424 25.61 -6.25 26.01
N GLU A 425 24.33 -6.51 26.27
CA GLU A 425 23.32 -6.91 25.27
C GLU A 425 22.66 -5.74 24.49
N ASN A 426 22.90 -4.48 24.88
CA ASN A 426 22.05 -3.35 24.47
C ASN A 426 22.69 -2.28 23.56
N SER A 427 23.96 -2.39 23.13
CA SER A 427 24.56 -1.37 22.26
C SER A 427 24.39 -1.72 20.78
N ILE A 428 23.19 -1.50 20.25
CA ILE A 428 22.89 -1.58 18.80
C ILE A 428 23.98 -0.86 17.99
N ASN A 429 24.47 0.28 18.47
CA ASN A 429 25.48 1.06 17.77
C ASN A 429 26.87 0.41 17.72
N GLU A 430 27.37 -0.24 18.78
CA GLU A 430 28.71 -0.87 18.75
C GLU A 430 28.72 -2.08 17.83
N PHE A 431 27.72 -2.94 17.95
CA PHE A 431 27.75 -4.19 17.19
C PHE A 431 27.39 -3.99 15.71
N SER A 432 26.52 -3.03 15.40
CA SER A 432 26.30 -2.65 14.00
C SER A 432 27.55 -2.03 13.37
N ASN A 433 28.36 -1.34 14.16
CA ASN A 433 29.68 -0.89 13.72
C ASN A 433 30.61 -2.09 13.49
N LEU A 434 30.64 -3.08 14.38
CA LEU A 434 31.43 -4.31 14.21
C LEU A 434 31.01 -5.11 12.96
N LEU A 435 29.72 -5.35 12.78
CA LEU A 435 29.20 -6.05 11.58
C LEU A 435 29.53 -5.30 10.30
N PHE A 436 29.35 -3.98 10.30
CA PHE A 436 29.72 -3.15 9.16
C PHE A 436 31.23 -3.23 8.86
N LEU A 437 32.08 -3.26 9.87
CA LEU A 437 33.52 -3.26 9.70
C LEU A 437 34.09 -4.63 9.30
N GLN A 438 33.53 -5.73 9.83
CA GLN A 438 34.01 -7.10 9.57
C GLN A 438 33.40 -7.74 8.32
N PHE A 439 32.15 -7.41 7.99
CA PHE A 439 31.45 -7.99 6.85
C PHE A 439 31.13 -6.90 5.82
N LYS A 440 32.14 -6.12 5.43
CA LYS A 440 32.00 -5.01 4.47
C LYS A 440 31.45 -5.45 3.11
N ASP A 441 31.75 -6.68 2.72
CA ASP A 441 31.26 -7.28 1.47
C ASP A 441 29.74 -7.57 1.52
N PHE A 442 29.19 -7.69 2.73
CA PHE A 442 27.78 -7.99 2.97
C PHE A 442 26.97 -6.76 3.41
N PHE A 443 27.58 -5.85 4.18
CA PHE A 443 26.96 -4.62 4.66
C PHE A 443 27.62 -3.39 4.04
N THR A 444 27.03 -2.90 2.96
CA THR A 444 27.58 -1.75 2.19
C THR A 444 27.49 -0.41 2.91
N SER A 445 26.79 -0.34 4.05
CA SER A 445 26.82 0.83 4.93
C SER A 445 26.54 0.45 6.38
N LEU A 446 27.04 1.28 7.29
CA LEU A 446 26.74 1.19 8.71
C LEU A 446 25.22 1.24 8.98
N GLY A 447 24.47 1.99 8.18
CA GLY A 447 23.01 2.04 8.28
C GLY A 447 22.32 0.72 7.91
N ILE A 448 22.92 -0.10 7.04
CA ILE A 448 22.41 -1.44 6.69
C ILE A 448 22.78 -2.44 7.78
N ALA A 449 24.01 -2.40 8.29
CA ALA A 449 24.41 -3.21 9.45
C ALA A 449 23.57 -2.87 10.70
N LYS A 450 23.21 -1.59 10.91
CA LYS A 450 22.28 -1.15 11.97
C LYS A 450 20.88 -1.68 11.81
N ARG A 451 20.38 -1.71 10.57
CA ARG A 451 19.06 -2.29 10.28
C ARG A 451 19.09 -3.80 10.47
N PHE A 452 20.08 -4.49 9.93
CA PHE A 452 20.26 -5.93 10.09
C PHE A 452 20.43 -6.33 11.55
N TRP A 453 21.33 -5.69 12.29
CA TRP A 453 21.52 -5.98 13.71
C TRP A 453 20.34 -5.58 14.58
N GLY A 454 19.71 -4.45 14.25
CA GLY A 454 18.45 -4.05 14.84
C GLY A 454 17.32 -5.05 14.58
N LEU A 455 17.36 -5.78 13.46
CA LEU A 455 16.45 -6.89 13.16
C LEU A 455 16.83 -8.18 13.90
N CYS A 456 18.12 -8.46 14.11
CA CYS A 456 18.61 -9.65 14.83
C CYS A 456 18.46 -9.56 16.36
N LEU A 457 18.61 -8.37 16.94
CA LEU A 457 18.42 -8.13 18.38
C LEU A 457 16.95 -8.06 18.78
N ARG A 458 16.07 -7.76 17.84
CA ARG A 458 14.65 -7.60 18.11
C ARG A 458 13.93 -8.92 17.86
N SER A 459 13.69 -9.63 18.95
CA SER A 459 12.37 -10.20 19.17
C SER A 459 11.34 -9.10 18.94
N ASP A 460 10.42 -9.39 18.03
CA ASP A 460 9.24 -8.61 17.70
C ASP A 460 9.42 -7.40 16.74
N TRP A 461 8.47 -7.37 15.80
CA TRP A 461 8.43 -6.74 14.47
C TRP A 461 8.07 -5.24 14.50
N GLU A 462 8.75 -4.36 13.75
CA GLU A 462 8.20 -3.13 13.09
C GLU A 462 9.30 -2.34 12.35
N PRO A 463 9.25 -2.24 11.01
CA PRO A 463 9.94 -1.16 10.32
C PRO A 463 9.06 -0.42 9.28
N LYS A 464 7.75 -0.28 9.53
CA LYS A 464 6.88 0.62 8.73
C LYS A 464 5.97 1.54 9.56
N PHE A 465 5.99 1.44 10.89
CA PHE A 465 5.11 2.19 11.78
C PHE A 465 5.63 3.61 12.11
N LEU A 466 6.95 3.83 12.13
CA LEU A 466 7.53 5.15 12.45
C LEU A 466 7.32 6.24 11.42
N GLU A 467 7.16 5.88 10.16
CA GLU A 467 6.70 6.86 9.19
C GLU A 467 5.24 7.25 9.46
N ARG A 468 4.39 6.33 9.93
CA ARG A 468 2.95 6.55 10.07
C ARG A 468 2.57 7.45 11.25
N VAL A 469 3.38 7.49 12.31
CA VAL A 469 3.10 8.31 13.52
C VAL A 469 3.54 9.78 13.37
N LYS A 470 4.30 10.12 12.32
CA LYS A 470 4.81 11.47 12.07
C LYS A 470 4.04 12.26 10.98
N TRP A 471 2.95 11.72 10.45
CA TRP A 471 2.08 12.41 9.46
C TRP A 471 0.73 12.86 10.01
#